data_AF-A0AA86P454-F1
#
_entry.id   AF-A0AA86P454-F1
#
_cell.length_a   1.000
_cell.length_b   1.000
_cell.length_c   1.000
_cell.angle_alpha   90.00
_cell.angle_beta   90.00
_cell.angle_gamma   90.00
#
_symmetry.space_group_name_H-M   'P 1'
#
loop_
_entity.id
_entity.type
_entity.pdbx_description
1 polymer ?
#
loop_
_entity_poly.entity_id
_entity_poly.type
_entity_poly.pdbx_seq_one_letter_code
_entity_poly.pdbx_strand_id
1 'polypeptide(L)'
;MVIYPLQTQELLQKVEQLVNAENNEKTPFQTKYEACDLIDQQLKQVNPDHREGQMHFYILHALAARICHETLEANHSRRHLDECETYINPISTPFDQIVQEIDASPVLLQYFLFTFNTRALTLGNSERLNEAQQIHDVIQKLIIHYQPQIDQSSQPENQSFYTIQQNFNPRELLNQQIHSSFFFAQIYQRNNNEEKSAQLCALTLKLQLKLGEFNRFEFIKNGLDLQRYYVSNDLYQNAFEILTNAKEVLQSIYKDLSKKDTPKSKFILNEENLNDDNAVTEIEDLKLKSDEDELVKPLSENQQEIIYNFYRELGNFYVAVLRYLNLVGITPINNDNSLTIQELLQQIQDPQQLQNVKISFNFLQQIFDEAFNQLQRSIKFFIMDGFCSAHVQILLMLSDLHDLNSHFCPYSLNTLQRKRIQLLASIPQELSSQHFAELIEDVQEHLADAKYQIFDFEYKKLIQKNFKVEQLDYKLSKQDMIDVQKLCSYAAVSVEQFQVFITAVEQTAQTRCRVQENEVRDAKLSWERWVKWIHIDTVEVYVDAIFRQAVVFSKFPSRDVQTRKQMMERALMGFEYCEKMWKWAKKENKFEVDENLKLVAEMLVLMRVRISQMQ
;
A
#
# COMPACT_ATOMS: atom_id res chain seq x y z
N MET A 1 33.07 -28.28 -28.87
CA MET A 1 33.86 -27.28 -28.12
C MET A 1 34.21 -26.19 -29.11
N VAL A 2 33.46 -25.09 -29.11
CA VAL A 2 33.67 -24.00 -30.06
C VAL A 2 34.85 -23.18 -29.57
N ILE A 3 35.94 -23.17 -30.33
CA ILE A 3 37.14 -22.37 -30.03
C ILE A 3 36.97 -21.07 -30.82
N TYR A 4 36.73 -19.97 -30.12
CA TYR A 4 36.65 -18.66 -30.77
C TYR A 4 38.03 -18.26 -31.30
N PRO A 5 38.11 -17.64 -32.50
CA PRO A 5 39.37 -17.16 -33.03
C PRO A 5 40.07 -16.22 -32.04
N LEU A 6 41.39 -16.33 -31.89
CA LEU A 6 42.19 -15.51 -30.96
C LEU A 6 41.92 -14.00 -31.17
N GLN A 7 41.79 -13.59 -32.43
CA GLN A 7 41.48 -12.21 -32.82
C GLN A 7 40.15 -11.70 -32.25
N THR A 8 39.17 -12.59 -32.09
CA THR A 8 37.86 -12.26 -31.48
C THR A 8 37.98 -12.04 -29.98
N GLN A 9 38.76 -12.88 -29.31
CA GLN A 9 38.97 -12.75 -27.87
C GLN A 9 39.71 -11.44 -27.55
N GLU A 10 40.73 -11.09 -28.35
CA GLU A 10 41.45 -9.82 -28.23
C GLU A 10 40.55 -8.61 -28.48
N LEU A 11 39.70 -8.66 -29.51
CA LEU A 11 38.71 -7.61 -29.78
C LEU A 11 37.78 -7.41 -28.59
N LEU A 12 37.25 -8.49 -28.03
CA LEU A 12 36.28 -8.43 -26.94
C LEU A 12 36.89 -7.94 -25.64
N GLN A 13 38.12 -8.32 -25.34
CA GLN A 13 38.88 -7.73 -24.22
C GLN A 13 39.07 -6.22 -24.41
N LYS A 14 39.34 -5.76 -25.65
CA LYS A 14 39.46 -4.34 -25.94
C LYS A 14 38.12 -3.60 -25.82
N VAL A 15 37.03 -4.20 -26.29
CA VAL A 15 35.66 -3.68 -26.11
C VAL A 15 35.33 -3.55 -24.62
N GLU A 16 35.62 -4.58 -23.82
CA GLU A 16 35.42 -4.55 -22.37
C GLU A 16 36.20 -3.40 -21.71
N GLN A 17 37.48 -3.24 -22.05
CA GLN A 17 38.31 -2.15 -21.53
C GLN A 17 37.72 -0.78 -21.85
N LEU A 18 37.23 -0.59 -23.07
CA LEU A 18 36.63 0.67 -23.51
C LEU A 18 35.29 0.95 -22.83
N VAL A 19 34.42 -0.06 -22.70
CA VAL A 19 33.11 0.10 -22.04
C VAL A 19 33.27 0.45 -20.56
N ASN A 20 34.28 -0.12 -19.90
CA ASN A 20 34.57 0.11 -18.49
C ASN A 20 35.51 1.30 -18.23
N ALA A 21 36.01 1.97 -19.27
CA ALA A 21 36.92 3.10 -19.12
C ALA A 21 36.21 4.33 -18.52
N GLU A 22 36.91 5.07 -17.66
CA GLU A 22 36.43 6.35 -17.15
C GLU A 22 36.29 7.36 -18.30
N ASN A 23 35.09 7.95 -18.41
CA ASN A 23 34.80 8.97 -19.41
C ASN A 23 34.91 10.38 -18.80
N ASN A 24 35.24 11.36 -19.64
CA ASN A 24 35.21 12.77 -19.27
C ASN A 24 33.74 13.21 -19.06
N GLU A 25 33.47 14.04 -18.04
CA GLU A 25 32.13 14.61 -17.79
C GLU A 25 31.52 15.29 -19.02
N LYS A 26 32.35 15.87 -19.91
CA LYS A 26 31.89 16.54 -21.14
C LYS A 26 31.53 15.57 -22.27
N THR A 27 32.05 14.35 -22.24
CA THR A 27 31.84 13.31 -23.25
C THR A 27 31.61 11.95 -22.57
N PRO A 28 30.50 11.79 -21.82
CA PRO A 28 30.31 10.68 -20.88
C PRO A 28 30.22 9.28 -21.54
N PHE A 29 30.09 9.22 -22.87
CA PHE A 29 29.92 7.96 -23.63
C PHE A 29 30.97 7.76 -24.73
N GLN A 30 32.02 8.59 -24.78
CA GLN A 30 32.98 8.55 -25.87
C GLN A 30 33.61 7.16 -26.05
N THR A 31 34.09 6.56 -24.97
CA THR A 31 34.73 5.23 -25.04
C THR A 31 33.74 4.13 -25.41
N LYS A 32 32.45 4.29 -25.06
CA LYS A 32 31.38 3.36 -25.46
C LYS A 32 31.09 3.45 -26.96
N TYR A 33 31.11 4.65 -27.55
CA TYR A 33 31.03 4.80 -29.00
C TYR A 33 32.22 4.18 -29.72
N GLU A 34 33.44 4.37 -29.20
CA GLU A 34 34.64 3.73 -29.74
C GLU A 34 34.56 2.19 -29.69
N ALA A 35 33.99 1.64 -28.61
CA ALA A 35 33.73 0.20 -28.49
C ALA A 35 32.71 -0.29 -29.54
N CYS A 36 31.64 0.48 -29.77
CA CYS A 36 30.63 0.16 -30.79
C CYS A 36 31.23 0.19 -32.20
N ASP A 37 32.05 1.20 -32.52
CA ASP A 37 32.75 1.31 -33.81
C ASP A 37 33.66 0.10 -34.07
N LEU A 38 34.34 -0.41 -33.04
CA LEU A 38 35.15 -1.63 -33.15
C LEU A 38 34.32 -2.86 -33.45
N ILE A 39 33.14 -2.99 -32.82
CA ILE A 39 32.21 -4.09 -33.10
C ILE A 39 31.69 -3.99 -34.53
N ASP A 40 31.31 -2.80 -35.00
CA ASP A 40 30.83 -2.58 -36.37
C ASP A 40 31.89 -2.86 -37.43
N GLN A 41 33.16 -2.60 -37.14
CA GLN A 41 34.28 -2.98 -38.01
C GLN A 41 34.43 -4.50 -38.09
N GLN A 42 34.27 -5.20 -36.95
CA GLN A 42 34.35 -6.66 -36.92
C GLN A 42 33.16 -7.30 -37.63
N LEU A 43 31.95 -6.77 -37.47
CA LEU A 43 30.75 -7.26 -38.14
C LEU A 43 30.90 -7.34 -39.67
N LYS A 44 31.64 -6.40 -40.28
CA LYS A 44 31.96 -6.41 -41.72
C LYS A 44 32.87 -7.57 -42.16
N GLN A 45 33.56 -8.21 -41.22
CA GLN A 45 34.51 -9.30 -41.48
C GLN A 45 33.93 -10.69 -41.18
N VAL A 46 32.80 -10.75 -40.46
CA VAL A 46 32.14 -12.00 -40.10
C VAL A 46 31.40 -12.54 -41.32
N ASN A 47 31.61 -13.81 -41.66
CA ASN A 47 30.84 -14.49 -42.69
C ASN A 47 29.69 -15.30 -42.05
N PRO A 48 28.42 -14.86 -42.19
CA PRO A 48 27.24 -15.53 -41.62
C PRO A 48 26.75 -16.76 -42.41
N ASP A 49 27.47 -17.23 -43.43
CA ASP A 49 27.03 -18.38 -44.25
C ASP A 49 27.17 -19.74 -43.52
N HIS A 50 27.90 -19.77 -42.40
CA HIS A 50 28.18 -20.99 -41.63
C HIS A 50 27.76 -20.79 -40.17
N ARG A 51 27.37 -21.89 -39.50
CA ARG A 51 26.83 -21.85 -38.12
C ARG A 51 27.69 -21.06 -37.13
N GLU A 52 29.01 -21.28 -37.10
CA GLU A 52 29.91 -20.56 -36.20
C GLU A 52 29.96 -19.06 -36.51
N GLY A 53 29.89 -18.69 -37.79
CA GLY A 53 29.82 -17.31 -38.24
C GLY A 53 28.50 -16.64 -37.87
N GLN A 54 27.38 -17.35 -37.98
CA GLN A 54 26.06 -16.85 -37.55
C GLN A 54 25.99 -16.60 -36.05
N MET A 55 26.51 -17.54 -35.26
CA MET A 55 26.60 -17.39 -33.80
C MET A 55 27.46 -16.18 -33.43
N HIS A 56 28.61 -16.02 -34.08
CA HIS A 56 29.49 -14.89 -33.85
C HIS A 56 28.83 -13.56 -34.23
N PHE A 57 28.16 -13.53 -35.39
CA PHE A 57 27.39 -12.39 -35.87
C PHE A 57 26.33 -11.98 -34.84
N TYR A 58 25.58 -12.95 -34.31
CA TYR A 58 24.60 -12.73 -33.25
C TYR A 58 25.21 -12.08 -32.00
N ILE A 59 26.31 -12.64 -31.49
CA ILE A 59 26.94 -12.14 -30.27
C ILE A 59 27.41 -10.69 -30.46
N LEU A 60 28.04 -10.37 -31.59
CA LEU A 60 28.47 -9.00 -31.88
C LEU A 60 27.30 -8.03 -31.96
N HIS A 61 26.20 -8.39 -32.64
CA HIS A 61 24.99 -7.58 -32.66
C HIS A 61 24.36 -7.43 -31.26
N ALA A 62 24.34 -8.48 -30.44
CA ALA A 62 23.85 -8.40 -29.06
C ALA A 62 24.71 -7.45 -28.20
N LEU A 63 26.04 -7.48 -28.37
CA LEU A 63 26.95 -6.58 -27.66
C LEU A 63 26.76 -5.11 -28.10
N ALA A 64 26.68 -4.86 -29.41
CA ALA A 64 26.39 -3.52 -29.94
C ALA A 64 25.04 -3.00 -29.45
N ALA A 65 24.00 -3.85 -29.48
CA ALA A 65 22.68 -3.51 -28.97
C ALA A 65 22.72 -3.10 -27.49
N ARG A 66 23.52 -3.77 -26.66
CA ARG A 66 23.72 -3.43 -25.25
C ARG A 66 24.42 -2.09 -25.07
N ILE A 67 25.51 -1.85 -25.79
CA ILE A 67 26.23 -0.58 -25.71
C ILE A 67 25.31 0.57 -26.11
N CYS A 68 24.60 0.45 -27.24
CA CYS A 68 23.61 1.44 -27.67
C CYS A 68 22.47 1.64 -26.66
N HIS A 69 22.07 0.58 -25.94
CA HIS A 69 21.06 0.70 -24.88
C HIS A 69 21.61 1.50 -23.68
N GLU A 70 22.84 1.22 -23.26
CA GLU A 70 23.53 1.93 -22.17
C GLU A 70 23.86 3.39 -22.51
N THR A 71 23.99 3.73 -23.80
CA THR A 71 24.19 5.10 -24.29
C THR A 71 22.88 5.81 -24.68
N LEU A 72 21.72 5.21 -24.40
CA LEU A 72 20.38 5.74 -24.68
C LEU A 72 20.07 5.93 -26.18
N GLU A 73 20.77 5.23 -27.07
CA GLU A 73 20.55 5.23 -28.51
C GLU A 73 19.52 4.18 -28.95
N ALA A 74 18.26 4.39 -28.56
CA ALA A 74 17.18 3.41 -28.77
C ALA A 74 17.05 2.93 -30.24
N ASN A 75 17.22 3.82 -31.22
CA ASN A 75 17.12 3.46 -32.64
C ASN A 75 18.27 2.58 -33.12
N HIS A 76 19.51 2.84 -32.68
CA HIS A 76 20.66 2.01 -33.02
C HIS A 76 20.56 0.65 -32.34
N SER A 77 20.21 0.64 -31.05
CA SER A 77 19.95 -0.60 -30.31
C SER A 77 18.89 -1.47 -31.00
N ARG A 78 17.78 -0.86 -31.44
CA ARG A 78 16.72 -1.55 -32.18
C ARG A 78 17.21 -2.18 -33.48
N ARG A 79 18.04 -1.48 -34.27
CA ARG A 79 18.60 -2.05 -35.51
C ARG A 79 19.42 -3.29 -35.23
N HIS A 80 20.31 -3.26 -34.24
CA HIS A 80 21.09 -4.46 -33.88
C HIS A 80 20.21 -5.59 -33.34
N LEU A 81 19.14 -5.28 -32.60
CA LEU A 81 18.16 -6.30 -32.19
C LEU A 81 17.40 -6.92 -33.37
N ASP A 82 17.02 -6.13 -34.37
CA ASP A 82 16.37 -6.64 -35.59
C ASP A 82 17.33 -7.57 -36.37
N GLU A 83 18.64 -7.28 -36.39
CA GLU A 83 19.65 -8.19 -36.95
C GLU A 83 19.79 -9.48 -36.14
N CYS A 84 19.74 -9.43 -34.80
CA CYS A 84 19.71 -10.63 -33.96
C CYS A 84 18.51 -11.54 -34.27
N GLU A 85 17.34 -10.96 -34.56
CA GLU A 85 16.13 -11.72 -34.89
C GLU A 85 16.22 -12.50 -36.21
N THR A 86 17.17 -12.15 -37.09
CA THR A 86 17.43 -12.92 -38.32
C THR A 86 18.04 -14.29 -38.02
N TYR A 87 18.73 -14.43 -36.87
CA TYR A 87 19.31 -15.68 -36.40
C TYR A 87 18.32 -16.47 -35.54
N ILE A 88 17.82 -15.86 -34.46
CA ILE A 88 16.79 -16.44 -33.60
C ILE A 88 15.76 -15.36 -33.26
N ASN A 89 14.50 -15.64 -33.62
CA ASN A 89 13.38 -14.81 -33.24
C ASN A 89 12.59 -15.49 -32.11
N PRO A 90 12.48 -14.89 -30.91
CA PRO A 90 11.86 -15.55 -29.77
C PRO A 90 10.38 -15.87 -29.97
N ILE A 91 9.69 -15.23 -30.92
CA ILE A 91 8.27 -15.47 -31.18
C ILE A 91 8.06 -16.61 -32.19
N SER A 92 8.86 -16.65 -33.26
CA SER A 92 8.66 -17.60 -34.35
C SER A 92 9.56 -18.84 -34.29
N THR A 93 10.71 -18.78 -33.61
CA THR A 93 11.60 -19.92 -33.44
C THR A 93 11.04 -20.89 -32.39
N PRO A 94 10.84 -22.19 -32.70
CA PRO A 94 10.38 -23.18 -31.74
C PRO A 94 11.32 -23.29 -30.53
N PHE A 95 10.75 -23.44 -29.33
CA PHE A 95 11.52 -23.49 -28.08
C PHE A 95 12.63 -24.55 -28.09
N ASP A 96 12.35 -25.76 -28.60
CA ASP A 96 13.34 -26.84 -28.66
C ASP A 96 14.55 -26.50 -29.54
N GLN A 97 14.35 -25.68 -30.58
CA GLN A 97 15.44 -25.21 -31.43
C GLN A 97 16.31 -24.18 -30.68
N ILE A 98 15.71 -23.30 -29.88
CA ILE A 98 16.45 -22.34 -29.05
C ILE A 98 17.32 -23.10 -28.03
N VAL A 99 16.76 -24.12 -27.37
CA VAL A 99 17.48 -24.99 -26.44
C VAL A 99 18.63 -25.71 -27.13
N GLN A 100 18.42 -26.26 -28.32
CA GLN A 100 19.49 -26.93 -29.09
C GLN A 100 20.67 -26.00 -29.42
N GLU A 101 20.41 -24.73 -29.70
CA GLU A 101 21.47 -23.75 -29.94
C GLU A 101 22.26 -23.42 -28.66
N ILE A 102 21.56 -23.26 -27.53
CA ILE A 102 22.21 -23.03 -26.23
C ILE A 102 23.00 -24.27 -25.79
N ASP A 103 22.47 -25.48 -25.94
CA ASP A 103 23.18 -26.71 -25.57
C ASP A 103 24.44 -26.92 -26.42
N ALA A 104 24.42 -26.46 -27.68
CA ALA A 104 25.60 -26.47 -28.54
C ALA A 104 26.64 -25.39 -28.15
N SER A 105 26.19 -24.26 -27.61
CA SER A 105 27.05 -23.17 -27.16
C SER A 105 26.45 -22.45 -25.94
N PRO A 106 26.76 -22.89 -24.70
CA PRO A 106 26.09 -22.42 -23.48
C PRO A 106 26.20 -20.91 -23.23
N VAL A 107 27.24 -20.26 -23.78
CA VAL A 107 27.41 -18.81 -23.71
C VAL A 107 26.26 -18.03 -24.36
N LEU A 108 25.54 -18.64 -25.31
CA LEU A 108 24.40 -18.00 -25.97
C LEU A 108 23.25 -17.67 -25.01
N LEU A 109 23.11 -18.40 -23.90
CA LEU A 109 22.02 -18.17 -22.94
C LEU A 109 21.96 -16.72 -22.47
N GLN A 110 23.10 -16.13 -22.08
CA GLN A 110 23.12 -14.75 -21.56
C GLN A 110 22.78 -13.72 -22.65
N TYR A 111 23.21 -13.97 -23.90
CA TYR A 111 22.95 -13.08 -25.03
C TYR A 111 21.49 -13.19 -25.51
N PHE A 112 20.93 -14.41 -25.55
CA PHE A 112 19.51 -14.63 -25.86
C PHE A 112 18.62 -13.94 -24.83
N LEU A 113 18.90 -14.11 -23.54
CA LEU A 113 18.10 -13.46 -22.51
C LEU A 113 18.20 -11.94 -22.58
N PHE A 114 19.40 -11.38 -22.76
CA PHE A 114 19.55 -9.94 -22.95
C PHE A 114 18.73 -9.43 -24.15
N THR A 115 18.95 -10.00 -25.33
CA THR A 115 18.27 -9.56 -26.57
C THR A 115 16.76 -9.75 -26.50
N PHE A 116 16.28 -10.85 -25.95
CA PHE A 116 14.84 -11.10 -25.77
C PHE A 116 14.23 -10.11 -24.78
N ASN A 117 14.91 -9.81 -23.67
CA ASN A 117 14.48 -8.81 -22.69
C ASN A 117 14.36 -7.42 -23.32
N THR A 118 15.40 -6.95 -24.02
CA THR A 118 15.41 -5.62 -24.64
C THR A 118 14.41 -5.52 -25.78
N ARG A 119 14.19 -6.61 -26.53
CA ARG A 119 13.13 -6.67 -27.54
C ARG A 119 11.75 -6.57 -26.92
N ALA A 120 11.47 -7.35 -25.88
CA ALA A 120 10.19 -7.30 -25.18
C ALA A 120 9.92 -5.91 -24.58
N LEU A 121 10.96 -5.25 -24.04
CA LEU A 121 10.88 -3.87 -23.56
C LEU A 121 10.51 -2.89 -24.68
N THR A 122 11.14 -3.03 -25.85
CA THR A 122 10.87 -2.17 -27.01
C THR A 122 9.43 -2.34 -27.51
N LEU A 123 8.92 -3.58 -27.51
CA LEU A 123 7.53 -3.90 -27.84
C LEU A 123 6.55 -3.35 -26.80
N GLY A 124 6.88 -3.48 -25.50
CA GLY A 124 6.09 -2.92 -24.40
C GLY A 124 5.96 -1.40 -24.47
N ASN A 125 7.04 -0.70 -24.81
CA ASN A 125 7.03 0.75 -25.05
C ASN A 125 6.26 1.16 -26.30
N SER A 126 6.09 0.24 -27.26
CA SER A 126 5.30 0.43 -28.47
C SER A 126 3.86 -0.08 -28.32
N GLU A 127 3.41 -0.36 -27.09
CA GLU A 127 2.07 -0.89 -26.75
C GLU A 127 1.72 -2.24 -27.42
N ARG A 128 2.72 -2.98 -27.91
CA ARG A 128 2.55 -4.33 -28.47
C ARG A 128 2.61 -5.40 -27.37
N LEU A 129 1.69 -5.28 -26.42
CA LEU A 129 1.78 -5.99 -25.13
C LEU A 129 1.66 -7.52 -25.26
N ASN A 130 0.87 -8.02 -26.21
CA ASN A 130 0.73 -9.47 -26.46
C ASN A 130 2.04 -10.11 -26.94
N GLU A 131 2.77 -9.44 -27.82
CA GLU A 131 4.04 -9.96 -28.34
C GLU A 131 5.14 -9.90 -27.27
N ALA A 132 5.17 -8.81 -26.48
CA ALA A 132 6.06 -8.74 -25.33
C ALA A 132 5.81 -9.89 -24.35
N GLN A 133 4.55 -10.25 -24.09
CA GLN A 133 4.19 -11.40 -23.26
C GLN A 133 4.62 -12.75 -23.86
N GLN A 134 4.50 -12.94 -25.17
CA GLN A 134 5.00 -14.17 -25.81
C GLN A 134 6.51 -14.34 -25.62
N ILE A 135 7.27 -13.24 -25.76
CA ILE A 135 8.71 -13.25 -25.51
C ILE A 135 9.01 -13.55 -24.02
N HIS A 136 8.23 -12.96 -23.10
CA HIS A 136 8.34 -13.27 -21.66
C HIS A 136 8.20 -14.76 -21.38
N ASP A 137 7.20 -15.41 -21.96
CA ASP A 137 6.93 -16.83 -21.72
C ASP A 137 8.10 -17.70 -22.20
N VAL A 138 8.77 -17.31 -23.30
CA VAL A 138 10.00 -17.97 -23.76
C VAL A 138 11.16 -17.75 -22.80
N ILE A 139 11.36 -16.52 -22.33
CA ILE A 139 12.38 -16.19 -21.32
C ILE A 139 12.18 -17.02 -20.05
N GLN A 140 10.95 -17.09 -19.52
CA GLN A 140 10.65 -17.87 -18.32
C GLN A 140 10.92 -19.35 -18.51
N LYS A 141 10.53 -19.93 -19.67
CA LYS A 141 10.82 -21.32 -19.99
C LYS A 141 12.33 -21.59 -20.07
N LEU A 142 13.12 -20.69 -20.64
CA LEU A 142 14.58 -20.81 -20.68
C LEU A 142 15.18 -20.76 -19.28
N ILE A 143 14.76 -19.81 -18.45
CA ILE A 143 15.22 -19.70 -17.05
C ILE A 143 14.94 -20.99 -16.29
N ILE A 144 13.71 -21.50 -16.35
CA ILE A 144 13.32 -22.74 -15.66
C ILE A 144 14.13 -23.93 -16.19
N HIS A 145 14.32 -24.04 -17.51
CA HIS A 145 15.06 -25.14 -18.12
C HIS A 145 16.53 -25.18 -17.65
N TYR A 146 17.18 -24.02 -17.56
CA TYR A 146 18.59 -23.93 -17.17
C TYR A 146 18.81 -23.72 -15.66
N GLN A 147 17.76 -23.51 -14.86
CA GLN A 147 17.83 -23.30 -13.39
C GLN A 147 18.73 -24.29 -12.63
N PRO A 148 18.67 -25.62 -12.88
CA PRO A 148 19.54 -26.56 -12.17
C PRO A 148 21.03 -26.33 -12.44
N GLN A 149 21.39 -25.90 -13.65
CA GLN A 149 22.78 -25.59 -14.01
C GLN A 149 23.25 -24.28 -13.37
N ILE A 150 22.34 -23.31 -13.27
CA ILE A 150 22.57 -22.02 -12.63
C ILE A 150 22.85 -22.22 -11.13
N ASP A 151 22.03 -23.01 -10.45
CA ASP A 151 22.18 -23.22 -9.00
C ASP A 151 23.41 -24.05 -8.62
N GLN A 152 23.93 -24.88 -9.55
CA GLN A 152 25.16 -25.66 -9.36
C GLN A 152 26.44 -24.87 -9.65
N SER A 153 26.33 -23.72 -10.34
CA SER A 153 27.48 -22.90 -10.69
C SER A 153 27.93 -22.06 -9.49
N SER A 154 29.18 -22.24 -9.05
CA SER A 154 29.82 -21.33 -8.09
C SER A 154 29.83 -19.93 -8.70
N GLN A 155 29.42 -18.88 -7.96
CA GLN A 155 29.50 -17.52 -8.48
C GLN A 155 30.97 -17.18 -8.78
N PRO A 156 31.37 -16.96 -10.04
CA PRO A 156 32.70 -16.45 -10.30
C PRO A 156 32.71 -14.96 -9.95
N GLU A 157 33.64 -14.55 -9.09
CA GLU A 157 33.89 -13.12 -8.85
C GLU A 157 34.36 -12.47 -10.16
N ASN A 158 33.71 -11.36 -10.54
CA ASN A 158 34.11 -10.44 -11.61
C ASN A 158 34.24 -11.01 -13.03
N GLN A 159 33.18 -11.63 -13.57
CA GLN A 159 33.10 -11.94 -14.99
C GLN A 159 32.26 -10.90 -15.75
N SER A 160 32.76 -10.42 -16.90
CA SER A 160 32.12 -9.40 -17.72
C SER A 160 31.28 -9.99 -18.85
N PHE A 161 30.13 -9.36 -19.13
CA PHE A 161 29.26 -9.69 -20.26
C PHE A 161 29.95 -9.53 -21.62
N TYR A 162 30.98 -8.68 -21.68
CA TYR A 162 31.72 -8.38 -22.90
C TYR A 162 32.79 -9.43 -23.23
N THR A 163 32.93 -10.48 -22.40
CA THR A 163 33.83 -11.61 -22.68
C THR A 163 33.06 -12.82 -23.18
N ILE A 164 33.59 -13.48 -24.22
CA ILE A 164 33.08 -14.78 -24.67
C ILE A 164 33.81 -15.89 -23.92
N GLN A 165 33.06 -16.63 -23.11
CA GLN A 165 33.54 -17.81 -22.40
C GLN A 165 32.84 -19.08 -22.92
N GLN A 166 33.27 -20.25 -22.45
CA GLN A 166 32.61 -21.51 -22.82
C GLN A 166 31.24 -21.68 -22.14
N ASN A 167 31.02 -21.02 -21.00
CA ASN A 167 29.77 -21.05 -20.25
C ASN A 167 29.21 -19.63 -20.05
N PHE A 168 27.94 -19.56 -19.66
CA PHE A 168 27.27 -18.33 -19.28
C PHE A 168 27.73 -17.84 -17.89
N ASN A 169 27.59 -16.54 -17.65
CA ASN A 169 27.84 -15.93 -16.35
C ASN A 169 26.57 -15.97 -15.46
N PRO A 170 26.59 -16.69 -14.31
CA PRO A 170 25.43 -16.80 -13.42
C PRO A 170 24.98 -15.47 -12.81
N ARG A 171 25.92 -14.56 -12.54
CA ARG A 171 25.61 -13.23 -11.98
C ARG A 171 24.92 -12.34 -13.01
N GLU A 172 25.41 -12.35 -14.24
CA GLU A 172 24.77 -11.62 -15.32
C GLU A 172 23.37 -12.17 -15.63
N LEU A 173 23.21 -13.48 -15.56
CA LEU A 173 21.91 -14.11 -15.69
C LEU A 173 20.93 -13.64 -14.62
N LEU A 174 21.39 -13.56 -13.36
CA LEU A 174 20.60 -12.99 -12.28
C LEU A 174 20.22 -11.53 -12.54
N ASN A 175 21.14 -10.71 -13.06
CA ASN A 175 20.86 -9.33 -13.47
C ASN A 175 19.78 -9.27 -14.57
N GLN A 176 19.88 -10.12 -15.60
CA GLN A 176 18.88 -10.20 -16.67
C GLN A 176 17.51 -10.66 -16.14
N GLN A 177 17.49 -11.56 -15.15
CA GLN A 177 16.24 -11.97 -14.47
C GLN A 177 15.62 -10.83 -13.65
N ILE A 178 16.43 -10.07 -12.90
CA ILE A 178 15.97 -8.89 -12.15
C ILE A 178 15.38 -7.85 -13.12
N HIS A 179 16.12 -7.53 -14.18
CA HIS A 179 15.68 -6.57 -15.20
C HIS A 179 14.38 -7.03 -15.85
N SER A 180 14.34 -8.25 -16.37
CA SER A 180 13.13 -8.80 -17.01
C SER A 180 11.92 -8.81 -16.10
N SER A 181 12.03 -9.35 -14.88
CA SER A 181 10.93 -9.39 -13.92
C SER A 181 10.39 -7.99 -13.61
N PHE A 182 11.27 -7.00 -13.40
CA PHE A 182 10.87 -5.62 -13.15
C PHE A 182 10.09 -5.00 -14.31
N PHE A 183 10.57 -5.16 -15.56
CA PHE A 183 9.88 -4.60 -16.72
C PHE A 183 8.57 -5.30 -17.04
N PHE A 184 8.54 -6.63 -16.91
CA PHE A 184 7.32 -7.38 -17.16
C PHE A 184 6.27 -7.11 -16.09
N ALA A 185 6.65 -6.82 -14.84
CA ALA A 185 5.69 -6.34 -13.86
C ALA A 185 4.94 -5.09 -14.36
N GLN A 186 5.67 -4.10 -14.87
CA GLN A 186 5.06 -2.89 -15.45
C GLN A 186 4.15 -3.18 -16.66
N ILE A 187 4.55 -4.12 -17.53
CA ILE A 187 3.73 -4.54 -18.67
C ILE A 187 2.43 -5.21 -18.21
N TYR A 188 2.51 -6.12 -17.24
CA TYR A 188 1.33 -6.79 -16.69
C TYR A 188 0.41 -5.82 -15.95
N GLN A 189 0.96 -4.83 -15.24
CA GLN A 189 0.20 -3.75 -14.63
C GLN A 189 -0.59 -2.95 -15.69
N ARG A 190 0.06 -2.56 -16.80
CA ARG A 190 -0.61 -1.85 -17.92
C ARG A 190 -1.69 -2.70 -18.61
N ASN A 191 -1.57 -4.02 -18.53
CA ASN A 191 -2.54 -4.98 -19.04
C ASN A 191 -3.66 -5.33 -18.03
N ASN A 192 -3.80 -4.59 -16.92
CA ASN A 192 -4.74 -4.87 -15.83
C ASN A 192 -4.59 -6.29 -15.24
N ASN A 193 -3.39 -6.86 -15.30
CA ASN A 193 -3.07 -8.14 -14.67
C ASN A 193 -2.21 -7.89 -13.42
N GLU A 194 -2.87 -7.36 -12.39
CA GLU A 194 -2.22 -6.93 -11.15
C GLU A 194 -1.57 -8.09 -10.40
N GLU A 195 -2.19 -9.28 -10.41
CA GLU A 195 -1.65 -10.47 -9.75
C GLU A 195 -0.29 -10.89 -10.31
N LYS A 196 -0.18 -11.02 -11.65
CA LYS A 196 1.10 -11.34 -12.27
C LYS A 196 2.13 -10.23 -12.08
N SER A 197 1.69 -8.97 -12.10
CA SER A 197 2.56 -7.84 -11.81
C SER A 197 3.16 -7.95 -10.41
N ALA A 198 2.34 -8.22 -9.39
CA ALA A 198 2.77 -8.39 -8.02
C ALA A 198 3.72 -9.59 -7.85
N GLN A 199 3.44 -10.73 -8.48
CA GLN A 199 4.32 -11.90 -8.46
C GLN A 199 5.71 -11.59 -9.03
N LEU A 200 5.77 -10.83 -10.12
CA LEU A 200 7.04 -10.42 -10.72
C LEU A 200 7.79 -9.39 -9.87
N CYS A 201 7.11 -8.40 -9.29
CA CYS A 201 7.71 -7.48 -8.32
C CYS A 201 8.32 -8.23 -7.13
N ALA A 202 7.61 -9.22 -6.59
CA ALA A 202 8.10 -10.07 -5.51
C ALA A 202 9.36 -10.85 -5.93
N LEU A 203 9.36 -11.40 -7.14
CA LEU A 203 10.51 -12.08 -7.73
C LEU A 203 11.69 -11.11 -7.87
N THR A 204 11.48 -9.89 -8.39
CA THR A 204 12.53 -8.86 -8.52
C THR A 204 13.19 -8.58 -7.18
N LEU A 205 12.42 -8.31 -6.13
CA LEU A 205 12.96 -8.03 -4.78
C LEU A 205 13.73 -9.23 -4.23
N LYS A 206 13.20 -10.45 -4.39
CA LYS A 206 13.89 -11.68 -3.96
C LYS A 206 15.23 -11.87 -4.66
N LEU A 207 15.29 -11.62 -5.97
CA LEU A 207 16.52 -11.73 -6.75
C LEU A 207 17.52 -10.62 -6.40
N GLN A 208 17.06 -9.39 -6.10
CA GLN A 208 17.92 -8.31 -5.61
C GLN A 208 18.59 -8.67 -4.29
N LEU A 209 17.85 -9.24 -3.33
CA LEU A 209 18.42 -9.75 -2.08
C LEU A 209 19.45 -10.86 -2.33
N LYS A 210 19.17 -11.78 -3.27
CA LYS A 210 20.12 -12.85 -3.65
C LYS A 210 21.40 -12.29 -4.29
N LEU A 211 21.30 -11.21 -5.06
CA LEU A 211 22.44 -10.55 -5.70
C LEU A 211 23.30 -9.77 -4.70
N GLY A 212 22.67 -9.16 -3.69
CA GLY A 212 23.36 -8.38 -2.64
C GLY A 212 23.76 -6.96 -3.04
N GLU A 213 23.65 -6.60 -4.32
CA GLU A 213 23.95 -5.26 -4.84
C GLU A 213 22.70 -4.61 -5.43
N PHE A 214 22.17 -3.62 -4.74
CA PHE A 214 20.99 -2.86 -5.17
C PHE A 214 20.89 -1.53 -4.42
N ASN A 215 20.08 -0.61 -4.95
CA ASN A 215 19.73 0.61 -4.25
C ASN A 215 18.78 0.31 -3.09
N ARG A 216 19.28 0.40 -1.86
CA ARG A 216 18.54 0.07 -0.63
C ARG A 216 17.27 0.90 -0.42
N PHE A 217 17.27 2.17 -0.83
CA PHE A 217 16.08 3.03 -0.70
C PHE A 217 15.02 2.69 -1.74
N GLU A 218 15.42 2.41 -2.98
CA GLU A 218 14.48 1.94 -4.01
C GLU A 218 13.90 0.57 -3.66
N PHE A 219 14.72 -0.32 -3.07
CA PHE A 219 14.24 -1.60 -2.57
C PHE A 219 13.13 -1.43 -1.53
N ILE A 220 13.33 -0.56 -0.52
CA ILE A 220 12.31 -0.27 0.49
C ILE A 220 11.06 0.28 -0.21
N LYS A 221 11.20 1.31 -1.06
CA LYS A 221 10.08 1.93 -1.77
C LYS A 221 9.25 0.91 -2.57
N ASN A 222 9.91 0.10 -3.40
CA ASN A 222 9.24 -0.92 -4.21
C ASN A 222 8.59 -2.01 -3.33
N GLY A 223 9.23 -2.36 -2.20
CA GLY A 223 8.65 -3.25 -1.20
C GLY A 223 7.37 -2.68 -0.57
N LEU A 224 7.34 -1.39 -0.26
CA LEU A 224 6.13 -0.74 0.27
C LEU A 224 4.98 -0.75 -0.74
N ASP A 225 5.27 -0.48 -2.02
CA ASP A 225 4.23 -0.51 -3.06
C ASP A 225 3.65 -1.92 -3.24
N LEU A 226 4.50 -2.95 -3.20
CA LEU A 226 4.06 -4.35 -3.23
C LEU A 226 3.29 -4.75 -1.96
N GLN A 227 3.69 -4.25 -0.81
CA GLN A 227 3.00 -4.50 0.46
C GLN A 227 1.57 -3.93 0.45
N ARG A 228 1.36 -2.73 -0.10
CA ARG A 228 0.01 -2.14 -0.24
C ARG A 228 -0.90 -3.00 -1.10
N TYR A 229 -0.37 -3.55 -2.20
CA TYR A 229 -1.10 -4.52 -3.02
C TYR A 229 -1.52 -5.74 -2.20
N TYR A 230 -0.59 -6.33 -1.43
CA TYR A 230 -0.89 -7.50 -0.62
C TYR A 230 -1.92 -7.22 0.47
N VAL A 231 -1.85 -6.09 1.17
CA VAL A 231 -2.86 -5.72 2.18
C VAL A 231 -4.24 -5.51 1.54
N SER A 232 -4.30 -4.85 0.38
CA SER A 232 -5.57 -4.59 -0.33
C SER A 232 -6.24 -5.87 -0.85
N ASN A 233 -5.50 -6.98 -0.92
CA ASN A 233 -5.98 -8.29 -1.38
C ASN A 233 -6.01 -9.33 -0.24
N ASP A 234 -5.98 -8.91 1.04
CA ASP A 234 -5.97 -9.77 2.23
C ASP A 234 -4.81 -10.80 2.27
N LEU A 235 -3.71 -10.54 1.55
CA LEU A 235 -2.51 -11.38 1.49
C LEU A 235 -1.51 -11.02 2.60
N TYR A 236 -1.96 -11.03 3.85
CA TYR A 236 -1.22 -10.49 4.99
C TYR A 236 0.13 -11.16 5.25
N GLN A 237 0.27 -12.48 5.02
CA GLN A 237 1.54 -13.18 5.15
C GLN A 237 2.60 -12.63 4.19
N ASN A 238 2.23 -12.41 2.93
CA ASN A 238 3.13 -11.90 1.91
C ASN A 238 3.49 -10.43 2.22
N ALA A 239 2.52 -9.63 2.67
CA ALA A 239 2.76 -8.27 3.15
C ALA A 239 3.80 -8.23 4.28
N PHE A 240 3.67 -9.13 5.26
CA PHE A 240 4.57 -9.22 6.40
C PHE A 240 5.99 -9.64 6.02
N GLU A 241 6.13 -10.59 5.09
CA GLU A 241 7.44 -11.01 4.58
C GLU A 241 8.18 -9.84 3.92
N ILE A 242 7.48 -9.06 3.07
CA ILE A 242 8.07 -7.88 2.42
C ILE A 242 8.47 -6.80 3.43
N LEU A 243 7.63 -6.53 4.44
CA LEU A 243 7.95 -5.58 5.51
C LEU A 243 9.16 -6.04 6.34
N THR A 244 9.28 -7.35 6.59
CA THR A 244 10.41 -7.91 7.32
C THR A 244 11.71 -7.70 6.52
N ASN A 245 11.71 -8.02 5.23
CA ASN A 245 12.86 -7.79 4.34
C ASN A 245 13.23 -6.30 4.25
N ALA A 246 12.23 -5.41 4.11
CA ALA A 246 12.45 -3.96 4.09
C ALA A 246 13.01 -3.46 5.42
N LYS A 247 12.57 -4.00 6.56
CA LYS A 247 13.09 -3.69 7.90
C LYS A 247 14.56 -4.07 8.04
N GLU A 248 14.97 -5.23 7.55
CA GLU A 248 16.37 -5.66 7.56
C GLU A 248 17.26 -4.73 6.71
N VAL A 249 16.79 -4.35 5.52
CA VAL A 249 17.48 -3.38 4.66
C VAL A 249 17.58 -2.01 5.34
N LEU A 250 16.51 -1.54 5.99
CA LEU A 250 16.51 -0.30 6.76
C LEU A 250 17.51 -0.34 7.92
N GLN A 251 17.56 -1.44 8.67
CA GLN A 251 18.56 -1.63 9.73
C GLN A 251 20.00 -1.58 9.19
N SER A 252 20.24 -2.07 7.97
CA SER A 252 21.56 -1.94 7.33
C SER A 252 21.92 -0.48 7.06
N ILE A 253 20.94 0.35 6.68
CA ILE A 253 21.13 1.79 6.45
C ILE A 253 21.49 2.47 7.77
N TYR A 254 20.75 2.19 8.85
CA TYR A 254 21.06 2.72 10.18
C TYR A 254 22.45 2.34 10.68
N LYS A 255 22.87 1.08 10.47
CA LYS A 255 24.22 0.62 10.80
C LYS A 255 25.32 1.36 10.05
N ASP A 256 25.07 1.81 8.82
CA ASP A 256 26.05 2.58 8.07
C ASP A 256 26.07 4.06 8.46
N LEU A 257 24.91 4.62 8.83
CA LEU A 257 24.80 5.98 9.33
C LEU A 257 25.47 6.13 10.70
N SER A 258 25.31 5.15 11.60
CA SER A 258 25.93 5.19 12.93
C SER A 258 27.46 5.03 12.93
N LYS A 259 28.04 4.51 11.84
CA LYS A 259 29.50 4.42 11.64
C LYS A 259 30.12 5.70 11.13
N LYS A 260 29.35 6.56 10.44
CA LYS A 260 29.83 7.90 10.08
C LYS A 260 29.89 8.71 11.37
N ASP A 261 30.95 9.49 11.58
CA ASP A 261 31.16 10.32 12.78
C ASP A 261 30.04 11.36 12.94
N THR A 262 28.86 10.92 13.38
CA THR A 262 27.78 11.79 13.83
C THR A 262 28.26 12.39 15.16
N PRO A 263 28.30 13.73 15.31
CA PRO A 263 28.75 14.35 16.54
C PRO A 263 27.83 13.89 17.66
N LYS A 264 28.35 13.03 18.55
CA LYS A 264 27.63 12.59 19.75
C LYS A 264 27.14 13.83 20.48
N SER A 265 25.82 13.97 20.56
CA SER A 265 25.17 15.00 21.35
C SER A 265 25.69 14.89 22.79
N LYS A 266 26.45 15.90 23.25
CA LYS A 266 26.89 16.01 24.64
C LYS A 266 25.70 16.51 25.48
N PHE A 267 24.75 15.63 25.80
CA PHE A 267 23.87 15.87 26.95
C PHE A 267 24.54 15.32 28.20
N ILE A 268 24.96 16.24 29.07
CA ILE A 268 25.38 15.95 30.44
C ILE A 268 24.10 15.63 31.22
N LEU A 269 23.99 14.42 31.77
CA LEU A 269 22.97 14.09 32.78
C LEU A 269 23.67 13.92 34.12
N ASN A 270 23.18 14.67 35.12
CA ASN A 270 23.52 14.47 36.52
C ASN A 270 22.92 13.12 36.97
N GLU A 271 23.78 12.17 37.34
CA GLU A 271 23.46 10.77 37.67
C GLU A 271 22.75 10.57 39.02
N GLU A 272 22.33 11.62 39.73
CA GLU A 272 22.00 11.47 41.15
C GLU A 272 20.54 11.10 41.50
N ASN A 273 19.62 10.85 40.55
CA ASN A 273 18.20 10.62 40.90
C ASN A 273 17.43 9.59 40.05
N LEU A 274 17.95 8.39 39.80
CA LEU A 274 17.16 7.32 39.15
C LEU A 274 17.35 5.98 39.86
N ASN A 275 16.47 5.69 40.82
CA ASN A 275 16.31 4.40 41.50
C ASN A 275 14.94 3.78 41.15
N ASP A 276 14.68 3.54 39.86
CA ASP A 276 13.51 2.76 39.44
C ASP A 276 13.84 1.97 38.18
N ASP A 277 13.90 0.64 38.27
CA ASP A 277 14.35 -0.26 37.19
C ASP A 277 13.40 -0.20 35.97
N ASN A 278 12.14 0.22 36.16
CA ASN A 278 11.20 0.47 35.06
C ASN A 278 11.51 1.79 34.30
N ALA A 279 12.08 2.78 34.97
CA ALA A 279 12.49 4.04 34.33
C ALA A 279 13.73 3.82 33.46
N VAL A 280 14.61 2.87 33.82
CA VAL A 280 15.82 2.58 33.05
C VAL A 280 15.50 1.99 31.67
N THR A 281 14.55 1.05 31.59
CA THR A 281 14.13 0.45 30.31
C THR A 281 13.37 1.45 29.43
N GLU A 282 12.50 2.27 30.02
CA GLU A 282 11.77 3.31 29.30
C GLU A 282 12.71 4.42 28.78
N ILE A 283 13.73 4.79 29.56
CA ILE A 283 14.78 5.74 29.15
C ILE A 283 15.70 5.15 28.07
N GLU A 284 16.03 3.86 28.12
CA GLU A 284 16.84 3.19 27.09
C GLU A 284 16.07 3.05 25.76
N ASP A 285 14.78 2.70 25.81
CA ASP A 285 13.90 2.68 24.63
C ASP A 285 13.65 4.07 24.06
N LEU A 286 13.52 5.10 24.91
CA LEU A 286 13.42 6.50 24.48
C LEU A 286 14.73 7.02 23.88
N LYS A 287 15.90 6.59 24.39
CA LYS A 287 17.22 6.91 23.83
C LYS A 287 17.41 6.27 22.45
N LEU A 288 17.11 4.98 22.30
CA LEU A 288 17.15 4.29 21.00
C LEU A 288 16.20 4.93 19.97
N LYS A 289 14.99 5.32 20.40
CA LYS A 289 14.00 6.04 19.55
C LYS A 289 14.44 7.45 19.19
N SER A 290 15.18 8.16 20.06
CA SER A 290 15.72 9.49 19.75
C SER A 290 16.94 9.44 18.83
N ASP A 291 17.72 8.36 18.92
CA ASP A 291 18.94 8.19 18.13
C ASP A 291 18.64 7.88 16.66
N GLU A 292 17.60 7.08 16.36
CA GLU A 292 17.20 6.80 14.97
C GLU A 292 16.73 8.04 14.20
N ASP A 293 15.92 8.91 14.81
CA ASP A 293 15.42 10.13 14.17
C ASP A 293 16.59 11.12 13.87
N GLU A 294 17.59 11.21 14.75
CA GLU A 294 18.81 12.00 14.54
C GLU A 294 19.71 11.41 13.45
N LEU A 295 19.83 10.08 13.38
CA LEU A 295 20.65 9.39 12.37
C LEU A 295 20.16 9.64 10.94
N VAL A 296 18.87 9.92 10.76
CA VAL A 296 18.23 10.13 9.44
C VAL A 296 18.46 11.54 8.89
N LYS A 297 18.71 12.54 9.74
CA LYS A 297 18.86 13.95 9.33
C LYS A 297 19.89 14.21 8.21
N PRO A 298 21.03 13.51 8.14
CA PRO A 298 22.00 13.71 7.06
C PRO A 298 21.55 13.18 5.69
N LEU A 299 20.45 12.42 5.62
CA LEU A 299 19.91 11.91 4.37
C LEU A 299 19.18 13.01 3.58
N SER A 300 19.08 12.83 2.26
CA SER A 300 18.23 13.70 1.42
C SER A 300 16.75 13.57 1.80
N GLU A 301 15.96 14.61 1.56
CA GLU A 301 14.52 14.63 1.89
C GLU A 301 13.78 13.41 1.33
N ASN A 302 14.01 13.05 0.06
CA ASN A 302 13.44 11.84 -0.57
C ASN A 302 13.80 10.55 0.18
N GLN A 303 15.02 10.43 0.70
CA GLN A 303 15.45 9.26 1.46
C GLN A 303 14.79 9.22 2.85
N GLN A 304 14.65 10.38 3.49
CA GLN A 304 13.92 10.49 4.76
C GLN A 304 12.46 10.10 4.54
N GLU A 305 11.82 10.61 3.50
CA GLU A 305 10.42 10.32 3.15
C GLU A 305 10.21 8.80 2.95
N ILE A 306 11.12 8.10 2.27
CA ILE A 306 11.05 6.64 2.12
C ILE A 306 11.08 5.92 3.48
N ILE A 307 11.94 6.36 4.41
CA ILE A 307 12.03 5.78 5.76
C ILE A 307 10.74 6.03 6.55
N TYR A 308 10.20 7.26 6.55
CA TYR A 308 9.00 7.56 7.30
C TYR A 308 7.73 6.97 6.66
N ASN A 309 7.72 6.77 5.34
CA ASN A 309 6.71 5.97 4.65
C ASN A 309 6.79 4.49 5.08
N PHE A 310 7.98 3.92 5.29
CA PHE A 310 8.09 2.57 5.82
C PHE A 310 7.39 2.43 7.17
N TYR A 311 7.59 3.38 8.09
CA TYR A 311 6.88 3.39 9.38
C TYR A 311 5.37 3.55 9.22
N ARG A 312 4.92 4.40 8.28
CA ARG A 312 3.50 4.56 7.97
C ARG A 312 2.86 3.23 7.54
N GLU A 313 3.46 2.56 6.57
CA GLU A 313 2.92 1.34 5.99
C GLU A 313 3.03 0.13 6.94
N LEU A 314 4.06 0.08 7.78
CA LEU A 314 4.15 -0.92 8.85
C LEU A 314 3.00 -0.72 9.87
N GLY A 315 2.70 0.54 10.23
CA GLY A 315 1.53 0.86 11.04
C GLY A 315 0.22 0.46 10.36
N ASN A 316 0.09 0.77 9.06
CA ASN A 316 -1.07 0.40 8.23
C ASN A 316 -1.32 -1.11 8.24
N PHE A 317 -0.26 -1.89 8.06
CA PHE A 317 -0.32 -3.34 8.06
C PHE A 317 -0.96 -3.88 9.35
N TYR A 318 -0.51 -3.41 10.51
CA TYR A 318 -1.07 -3.85 11.78
C TYR A 318 -2.52 -3.37 12.00
N VAL A 319 -2.87 -2.17 11.55
CA VAL A 319 -4.26 -1.70 11.53
C VAL A 319 -5.14 -2.63 10.68
N ALA A 320 -4.67 -3.02 9.50
CA ALA A 320 -5.39 -3.93 8.61
C ALA A 320 -5.57 -5.32 9.24
N VAL A 321 -4.53 -5.86 9.89
CA VAL A 321 -4.63 -7.12 10.65
C VAL A 321 -5.69 -7.01 11.75
N LEU A 322 -5.68 -5.95 12.57
CA LEU A 322 -6.69 -5.75 13.62
C LEU A 322 -8.10 -5.61 13.05
N ARG A 323 -8.25 -4.93 11.90
CA ARG A 323 -9.51 -4.79 11.19
C ARG A 323 -10.04 -6.13 10.71
N TYR A 324 -9.19 -6.97 10.13
CA TYR A 324 -9.53 -8.33 9.73
C TYR A 324 -9.99 -9.16 10.93
N LEU A 325 -9.25 -9.13 12.05
CA LEU A 325 -9.62 -9.85 13.28
C LEU A 325 -10.96 -9.38 13.87
N ASN A 326 -11.27 -8.09 13.78
CA ASN A 326 -12.56 -7.56 14.19
C ASN A 326 -13.69 -8.03 13.25
N LEU A 327 -13.46 -7.99 11.94
CA LEU A 327 -14.42 -8.41 10.91
C LEU A 327 -14.83 -9.88 11.09
N VAL A 328 -13.87 -10.74 11.39
CA VAL A 328 -14.13 -12.18 11.61
C VAL A 328 -14.67 -12.49 13.03
N GLY A 329 -14.84 -11.46 13.87
CA GLY A 329 -15.48 -11.58 15.17
C GLY A 329 -14.62 -12.24 16.25
N ILE A 330 -13.29 -12.09 16.20
CA ILE A 330 -12.41 -12.66 17.22
C ILE A 330 -12.64 -12.00 18.57
N THR A 331 -12.94 -12.82 19.58
CA THR A 331 -13.01 -12.39 20.98
C THR A 331 -11.73 -12.77 21.70
N PRO A 332 -11.04 -11.82 22.37
CA PRO A 332 -9.81 -12.13 23.08
C PRO A 332 -10.05 -13.07 24.27
N ILE A 333 -9.08 -13.95 24.52
CA ILE A 333 -9.05 -14.80 25.71
C ILE A 333 -8.11 -14.21 26.78
N ASN A 334 -8.37 -14.55 28.04
CA ASN A 334 -7.57 -14.07 29.19
C ASN A 334 -6.26 -14.86 29.41
N ASN A 335 -6.05 -15.97 28.70
CA ASN A 335 -4.83 -16.75 28.86
C ASN A 335 -3.75 -16.19 27.94
N ASP A 336 -2.62 -15.84 28.52
CA ASP A 336 -1.43 -15.53 27.75
C ASP A 336 -1.01 -16.74 26.92
N ASN A 337 -0.91 -16.52 25.62
CA ASN A 337 -0.26 -17.41 24.70
C ASN A 337 0.94 -16.70 24.08
N SER A 338 2.02 -17.44 23.85
CA SER A 338 3.21 -16.95 23.15
C SER A 338 2.97 -16.87 21.64
N LEU A 339 1.78 -16.46 21.21
CA LEU A 339 1.43 -16.38 19.80
C LEU A 339 2.27 -15.26 19.18
N THR A 340 2.94 -15.56 18.08
CA THR A 340 3.66 -14.58 17.27
C THR A 340 2.80 -14.11 16.11
N ILE A 341 3.14 -12.95 15.54
CA ILE A 341 2.47 -12.45 14.34
C ILE A 341 2.58 -13.44 13.18
N GLN A 342 3.73 -14.09 12.98
CA GLN A 342 3.91 -15.09 11.92
C GLN A 342 2.98 -16.30 12.10
N GLU A 343 2.84 -16.80 13.33
CA GLU A 343 1.93 -17.91 13.63
C GLU A 343 0.46 -17.50 13.43
N LEU A 344 0.09 -16.27 13.83
CA LEU A 344 -1.25 -15.74 13.55
C LEU A 344 -1.51 -15.70 12.04
N LEU A 345 -0.59 -15.11 11.28
CA LEU A 345 -0.75 -14.93 9.84
C LEU A 345 -0.86 -16.28 9.11
N GLN A 346 -0.12 -17.29 9.55
CA GLN A 346 -0.26 -18.66 9.04
C GLN A 346 -1.64 -19.26 9.34
N GLN A 347 -2.19 -19.01 10.52
CA GLN A 347 -3.50 -19.53 10.92
C GLN A 347 -4.67 -18.83 10.21
N ILE A 348 -4.53 -17.55 9.85
CA ILE A 348 -5.62 -16.81 9.17
C ILE A 348 -5.72 -17.08 7.66
N GLN A 349 -4.71 -17.69 7.05
CA GLN A 349 -4.76 -18.07 5.64
C GLN A 349 -5.75 -19.19 5.34
N ASP A 350 -6.14 -19.98 6.35
CA ASP A 350 -7.11 -21.07 6.22
C ASP A 350 -8.40 -20.73 6.99
N PRO A 351 -9.53 -20.46 6.29
CA PRO A 351 -10.81 -20.17 6.91
C PRO A 351 -11.28 -21.24 7.91
N GLN A 352 -10.85 -22.50 7.76
CA GLN A 352 -11.19 -23.58 8.69
C GLN A 352 -10.42 -23.49 10.01
N GLN A 353 -9.21 -22.91 9.99
CA GLN A 353 -8.38 -22.73 11.17
C GLN A 353 -8.82 -21.53 12.01
N LEU A 354 -9.43 -20.53 11.37
CA LEU A 354 -9.87 -19.28 12.00
C LEU A 354 -10.76 -19.47 13.23
N GLN A 355 -11.66 -20.46 13.19
CA GLN A 355 -12.60 -20.74 14.30
C GLN A 355 -11.91 -21.23 15.58
N ASN A 356 -10.68 -21.73 15.47
CA ASN A 356 -9.91 -22.27 16.58
C ASN A 356 -8.77 -21.35 17.02
N VAL A 357 -8.57 -20.21 16.34
CA VAL A 357 -7.52 -19.26 16.70
C VAL A 357 -7.86 -18.64 18.04
N LYS A 358 -6.99 -18.90 19.01
CA LYS A 358 -7.07 -18.31 20.35
C LYS A 358 -6.13 -17.13 20.37
N ILE A 359 -6.67 -15.92 20.50
CA ILE A 359 -5.86 -14.70 20.59
C ILE A 359 -5.99 -14.12 22.00
N SER A 360 -4.86 -13.92 22.68
CA SER A 360 -4.86 -13.28 23.99
C SER A 360 -5.07 -11.78 23.88
N PHE A 361 -5.64 -11.19 24.93
CA PHE A 361 -5.74 -9.73 25.05
C PHE A 361 -4.37 -9.05 24.94
N ASN A 362 -3.35 -9.60 25.60
CA ASN A 362 -2.00 -9.04 25.61
C ASN A 362 -1.37 -9.03 24.22
N PHE A 363 -1.62 -10.07 23.41
CA PHE A 363 -1.15 -10.10 22.03
C PHE A 363 -1.83 -9.04 21.15
N LEU A 364 -3.14 -8.83 21.29
CA LEU A 364 -3.83 -7.73 20.58
C LEU A 364 -3.28 -6.37 20.99
N GLN A 365 -2.98 -6.19 22.28
CA GLN A 365 -2.38 -4.96 22.79
C GLN A 365 -0.96 -4.76 22.22
N GLN A 366 -0.16 -5.82 22.06
CA GLN A 366 1.15 -5.74 21.39
C GLN A 366 1.02 -5.30 19.93
N ILE A 367 0.06 -5.84 19.18
CA ILE A 367 -0.21 -5.41 17.80
C ILE A 367 -0.63 -3.94 17.77
N PHE A 368 -1.50 -3.53 18.69
CA PHE A 368 -1.92 -2.14 18.83
C PHE A 368 -0.74 -1.21 19.12
N ASP A 369 0.10 -1.56 20.10
CA ASP A 369 1.24 -0.74 20.53
C ASP A 369 2.27 -0.62 19.40
N GLU A 370 2.52 -1.70 18.67
CA GLU A 370 3.38 -1.66 17.50
C GLU A 370 2.81 -0.73 16.43
N ALA A 371 1.54 -0.88 16.04
CA ALA A 371 0.88 0.01 15.08
C ALA A 371 0.96 1.48 15.51
N PHE A 372 0.63 1.76 16.76
CA PHE A 372 0.64 3.10 17.33
C PHE A 372 2.04 3.71 17.30
N ASN A 373 3.05 2.96 17.74
CA ASN A 373 4.44 3.42 17.76
C ASN A 373 4.95 3.76 16.36
N GLN A 374 4.64 2.94 15.35
CA GLN A 374 5.10 3.21 13.98
C GLN A 374 4.40 4.42 13.35
N LEU A 375 3.08 4.57 13.57
CA LEU A 375 2.34 5.76 13.10
C LEU A 375 2.82 7.04 13.81
N GLN A 376 3.11 6.97 15.10
CA GLN A 376 3.70 8.09 15.87
C GLN A 376 5.11 8.46 15.39
N ARG A 377 5.91 7.50 14.92
CA ARG A 377 7.19 7.82 14.27
C ARG A 377 6.97 8.53 12.94
N SER A 378 6.05 8.03 12.13
CA SER A 378 5.76 8.58 10.80
C SER A 378 5.25 10.02 10.85
N ILE A 379 4.32 10.32 11.76
CA ILE A 379 3.68 11.66 11.85
C ILE A 379 4.65 12.77 12.25
N LYS A 380 5.80 12.45 12.88
CA LYS A 380 6.85 13.44 13.21
C LYS A 380 7.47 14.05 11.97
N PHE A 381 7.56 13.29 10.87
CA PHE A 381 8.09 13.76 9.60
C PHE A 381 7.00 14.36 8.72
N PHE A 382 5.88 13.65 8.58
CA PHE A 382 4.72 14.13 7.82
C PHE A 382 3.93 15.13 8.65
N ILE A 383 4.52 16.29 8.93
CA ILE A 383 3.83 17.40 9.59
C ILE A 383 2.81 18.05 8.63
N MET A 384 1.86 18.78 9.20
CA MET A 384 0.76 19.39 8.45
C MET A 384 1.24 20.34 7.33
N ASP A 385 2.31 21.09 7.59
CA ASP A 385 2.95 21.98 6.62
C ASP A 385 3.82 21.16 5.64
N GLY A 386 3.56 21.27 4.34
CA GLY A 386 4.23 20.49 3.30
C GLY A 386 3.66 19.09 3.03
N PHE A 387 3.07 18.42 4.03
CA PHE A 387 2.54 17.04 3.89
C PHE A 387 1.07 16.88 4.31
N CYS A 388 0.24 17.90 4.09
CA CYS A 388 -1.16 17.98 4.50
C CYS A 388 -1.95 16.65 4.38
N SER A 389 -2.03 16.07 3.18
CA SER A 389 -2.80 14.84 2.96
C SER A 389 -2.23 13.64 3.72
N ALA A 390 -0.91 13.48 3.73
CA ALA A 390 -0.26 12.37 4.43
C ALA A 390 -0.40 12.49 5.95
N HIS A 391 -0.30 13.71 6.49
CA HIS A 391 -0.50 14.00 7.91
C HIS A 391 -1.89 13.56 8.38
N VAL A 392 -2.93 13.99 7.67
CA VAL A 392 -4.32 13.68 8.04
C VAL A 392 -4.61 12.19 7.84
N GLN A 393 -4.09 11.56 6.80
CA GLN A 393 -4.21 10.11 6.62
C GLN A 393 -3.64 9.34 7.82
N ILE A 394 -2.46 9.73 8.34
CA ILE A 394 -1.90 9.11 9.54
C ILE A 394 -2.79 9.33 10.77
N LEU A 395 -3.38 10.52 10.93
CA LEU A 395 -4.34 10.78 12.01
C LEU A 395 -5.62 9.94 11.90
N LEU A 396 -6.14 9.74 10.69
CA LEU A 396 -7.28 8.86 10.43
C LEU A 396 -6.94 7.40 10.78
N MET A 397 -5.74 6.93 10.44
CA MET A 397 -5.27 5.59 10.82
C MET A 397 -5.10 5.44 12.34
N LEU A 398 -4.60 6.46 13.03
CA LEU A 398 -4.55 6.49 14.50
C LEU A 398 -5.97 6.49 15.11
N SER A 399 -6.92 7.16 14.47
CA SER A 399 -8.32 7.15 14.87
C SER A 399 -8.93 5.76 14.73
N ASP A 400 -8.71 5.08 13.60
CA ASP A 400 -9.14 3.70 13.36
C ASP A 400 -8.52 2.73 14.36
N LEU A 401 -7.24 2.90 14.65
CA LEU A 401 -6.53 2.06 15.60
C LEU A 401 -7.17 2.14 17.00
N HIS A 402 -7.55 3.34 17.45
CA HIS A 402 -8.29 3.52 18.70
C HIS A 402 -9.69 2.93 18.66
N ASP A 403 -10.37 3.00 17.51
CA ASP A 403 -11.69 2.41 17.34
C ASP A 403 -11.65 0.89 17.42
N LEU A 404 -10.74 0.26 16.68
CA LEU A 404 -10.49 -1.18 16.69
C LEU A 404 -10.13 -1.65 18.11
N ASN A 405 -9.28 -0.91 18.82
CA ASN A 405 -8.96 -1.26 20.21
C ASN A 405 -10.17 -1.19 21.13
N SER A 406 -11.15 -0.32 20.86
CA SER A 406 -12.36 -0.22 21.68
C SER A 406 -13.26 -1.45 21.57
N HIS A 407 -13.19 -2.19 20.45
CA HIS A 407 -13.90 -3.45 20.25
C HIS A 407 -13.30 -4.58 21.09
N PHE A 408 -11.97 -4.61 21.22
CA PHE A 408 -11.26 -5.60 22.05
C PHE A 408 -11.23 -5.21 23.54
N CYS A 409 -11.35 -3.90 23.85
CA CYS A 409 -11.31 -3.32 25.19
C CYS A 409 -12.57 -2.51 25.55
N PRO A 410 -13.77 -3.12 25.64
CA PRO A 410 -15.03 -2.37 25.76
C PRO A 410 -15.13 -1.50 27.02
N TYR A 411 -14.42 -1.84 28.10
CA TYR A 411 -14.40 -1.03 29.34
C TYR A 411 -13.74 0.36 29.17
N SER A 412 -12.97 0.54 28.11
CA SER A 412 -12.25 1.78 27.79
C SER A 412 -12.87 2.57 26.63
N LEU A 413 -14.05 2.17 26.13
CA LEU A 413 -14.68 2.75 24.93
C LEU A 413 -14.72 4.28 24.99
N ASN A 414 -15.35 4.88 25.99
CA ASN A 414 -15.45 6.33 26.09
C ASN A 414 -14.08 7.04 26.09
N THR A 415 -13.07 6.44 26.72
CA THR A 415 -11.72 7.00 26.77
C THR A 415 -11.07 6.97 25.38
N LEU A 416 -11.19 5.85 24.67
CA LEU A 416 -10.64 5.68 23.33
C LEU A 416 -11.35 6.57 22.30
N GLN A 417 -12.68 6.63 22.35
CA GLN A 417 -13.47 7.48 21.47
C GLN A 417 -13.19 8.98 21.71
N ARG A 418 -12.91 9.40 22.95
CA ARG A 418 -12.45 10.77 23.24
C ARG A 418 -11.06 11.07 22.69
N LYS A 419 -10.14 10.10 22.69
CA LYS A 419 -8.83 10.25 22.03
C LYS A 419 -8.99 10.47 20.53
N ARG A 420 -9.86 9.70 19.85
CA ARG A 420 -10.21 9.92 18.43
C ARG A 420 -10.70 11.34 18.17
N ILE A 421 -11.63 11.83 18.99
CA ILE A 421 -12.15 13.20 18.88
C ILE A 421 -11.03 14.23 19.07
N GLN A 422 -10.17 14.05 20.08
CA GLN A 422 -9.07 14.97 20.35
C GLN A 422 -8.05 15.03 19.20
N LEU A 423 -7.78 13.90 18.55
CA LEU A 423 -6.85 13.82 17.42
C LEU A 423 -7.37 14.58 16.19
N LEU A 424 -8.69 14.58 15.96
CA LEU A 424 -9.27 15.00 14.69
C LEU A 424 -10.02 16.33 14.74
N ALA A 425 -10.40 16.84 15.91
CA ALA A 425 -11.35 17.95 16.03
C ALA A 425 -10.87 19.28 15.42
N SER A 426 -9.56 19.54 15.36
CA SER A 426 -9.03 20.80 14.81
C SER A 426 -8.87 20.77 13.29
N ILE A 427 -8.70 19.59 12.70
CA ILE A 427 -8.35 19.41 11.29
C ILE A 427 -9.34 20.09 10.32
N PRO A 428 -10.68 20.00 10.48
CA PRO A 428 -11.60 20.65 9.56
C PRO A 428 -11.50 22.20 9.54
N GLN A 429 -10.93 22.81 10.59
CA GLN A 429 -10.72 24.25 10.67
C GLN A 429 -9.36 24.68 10.08
N GLU A 430 -8.40 23.76 10.06
CA GLU A 430 -7.05 23.98 9.53
C GLU A 430 -6.99 23.75 8.01
N LEU A 431 -7.87 22.89 7.48
CA LEU A 431 -7.92 22.56 6.06
C LEU A 431 -8.76 23.52 5.22
N SER A 432 -8.31 23.75 3.98
CA SER A 432 -9.12 24.44 2.96
C SER A 432 -10.23 23.52 2.44
N SER A 433 -11.49 23.86 2.71
CA SER A 433 -12.65 23.13 2.22
C SER A 433 -12.82 23.11 0.70
N GLN A 434 -12.10 23.97 -0.03
CA GLN A 434 -12.10 23.97 -1.50
C GLN A 434 -11.15 22.94 -2.10
N HIS A 435 -10.04 22.65 -1.42
CA HIS A 435 -8.97 21.79 -1.93
C HIS A 435 -9.00 20.39 -1.30
N PHE A 436 -9.49 20.28 -0.06
CA PHE A 436 -9.45 19.05 0.75
C PHE A 436 -10.85 18.63 1.20
N ALA A 437 -11.88 18.86 0.39
CA ALA A 437 -13.27 18.55 0.73
C ALA A 437 -13.46 17.07 1.12
N GLU A 438 -12.91 16.15 0.33
CA GLU A 438 -13.00 14.69 0.57
C GLU A 438 -12.31 14.30 1.88
N LEU A 439 -11.12 14.84 2.14
CA LEU A 439 -10.38 14.58 3.38
C LEU A 439 -11.09 15.15 4.62
N ILE A 440 -11.77 16.29 4.46
CA ILE A 440 -12.64 16.83 5.51
C ILE A 440 -13.84 15.92 5.72
N GLU A 441 -14.47 15.39 4.66
CA GLU A 441 -15.57 14.42 4.79
C GLU A 441 -15.14 13.20 5.61
N ASP A 442 -13.99 12.59 5.31
CA ASP A 442 -13.43 11.46 6.06
C ASP A 442 -13.23 11.80 7.56
N VAL A 443 -12.65 12.97 7.84
CA VAL A 443 -12.47 13.42 9.24
C VAL A 443 -13.81 13.61 9.94
N GLN A 444 -14.78 14.22 9.27
CA GLN A 444 -16.10 14.48 9.85
C GLN A 444 -16.87 13.17 10.09
N GLU A 445 -16.70 12.16 9.23
CA GLU A 445 -17.21 10.81 9.41
C GLU A 445 -16.66 10.19 10.71
N HIS A 446 -15.33 10.15 10.86
CA HIS A 446 -14.69 9.56 12.06
C HIS A 446 -15.13 10.29 13.34
N LEU A 447 -15.27 11.61 13.30
CA LEU A 447 -15.80 12.40 14.42
C LEU A 447 -17.26 12.06 14.73
N ALA A 448 -18.09 11.86 13.70
CA ALA A 448 -19.50 11.51 13.86
C ALA A 448 -19.67 10.13 14.48
N ASP A 449 -18.93 9.15 13.95
CA ASP A 449 -18.88 7.79 14.49
C ASP A 449 -18.41 7.77 15.95
N ALA A 450 -17.29 8.41 16.28
CA ALA A 450 -16.77 8.42 17.65
C ALA A 450 -17.75 9.02 18.66
N LYS A 451 -18.42 10.13 18.30
CA LYS A 451 -19.44 10.77 19.15
C LYS A 451 -20.70 9.90 19.27
N TYR A 452 -21.09 9.22 18.20
CA TYR A 452 -22.21 8.28 18.21
C TYR A 452 -21.94 7.08 19.12
N GLN A 453 -20.74 6.50 19.05
CA GLN A 453 -20.38 5.34 19.88
C GLN A 453 -20.44 5.68 21.38
N ILE A 454 -19.97 6.86 21.79
CA ILE A 454 -20.12 7.34 23.18
C ILE A 454 -21.60 7.41 23.58
N PHE A 455 -22.44 8.00 22.71
CA PHE A 455 -23.87 8.09 22.97
C PHE A 455 -24.51 6.69 23.10
N ASP A 456 -24.27 5.80 22.15
CA ASP A 456 -24.91 4.48 22.12
C ASP A 456 -24.45 3.60 23.30
N PHE A 457 -23.18 3.69 23.68
CA PHE A 457 -22.65 3.03 24.87
C PHE A 457 -23.35 3.49 26.16
N GLU A 458 -23.46 4.81 26.38
CA GLU A 458 -24.13 5.35 27.57
C GLU A 458 -25.64 5.06 27.56
N TYR A 459 -26.27 5.07 26.39
CA TYR A 459 -27.66 4.67 26.22
C TYR A 459 -27.90 3.20 26.61
N LYS A 460 -27.08 2.28 26.08
CA LYS A 460 -27.13 0.85 26.42
C LYS A 460 -26.92 0.60 27.91
N LYS A 461 -25.95 1.29 28.52
CA LYS A 461 -25.70 1.23 29.96
C LYS A 461 -26.90 1.66 30.79
N LEU A 462 -27.65 2.67 30.34
CA LEU A 462 -28.88 3.09 31.02
C LEU A 462 -30.01 2.07 30.86
N ILE A 463 -30.24 1.53 29.67
CA ILE A 463 -31.25 0.48 29.47
C ILE A 463 -30.98 -0.73 30.37
N GLN A 464 -29.73 -1.16 30.49
CA GLN A 464 -29.34 -2.31 31.33
C GLN A 464 -29.68 -2.10 32.81
N LYS A 465 -29.76 -0.86 33.29
CA LYS A 465 -30.26 -0.53 34.64
C LYS A 465 -31.79 -0.63 34.76
N ASN A 466 -32.48 -1.28 33.81
CA ASN A 466 -33.94 -1.29 33.63
C ASN A 466 -34.55 0.10 33.48
N PHE A 467 -33.76 1.05 32.98
CA PHE A 467 -34.24 2.38 32.75
C PHE A 467 -35.06 2.43 31.47
N LYS A 468 -36.35 2.74 31.58
CA LYS A 468 -37.13 3.14 30.41
C LYS A 468 -36.71 4.56 30.05
N VAL A 469 -35.60 4.71 29.33
CA VAL A 469 -35.11 6.02 28.82
C VAL A 469 -36.21 6.72 28.01
N GLU A 470 -37.03 5.90 27.37
CA GLU A 470 -38.23 6.27 26.65
C GLU A 470 -39.37 6.78 27.57
N GLN A 471 -39.49 6.33 28.82
CA GLN A 471 -40.54 6.73 29.76
C GLN A 471 -39.91 7.30 31.04
N LEU A 472 -39.37 8.51 30.96
CA LEU A 472 -38.82 9.23 32.11
C LEU A 472 -39.93 9.54 33.13
N ASP A 473 -40.07 8.73 34.18
CA ASP A 473 -40.98 8.99 35.30
C ASP A 473 -40.44 10.12 36.22
N TYR A 474 -41.31 10.73 37.03
CA TYR A 474 -40.96 11.78 37.99
C TYR A 474 -40.15 11.26 39.19
N LYS A 475 -39.99 9.94 39.35
CA LYS A 475 -39.33 9.28 40.50
C LYS A 475 -37.85 8.93 40.27
N LEU A 476 -37.14 9.71 39.47
CA LEU A 476 -35.71 9.49 39.22
C LEU A 476 -34.87 9.83 40.44
N SER A 477 -33.87 9.00 40.75
CA SER A 477 -32.87 9.37 41.74
C SER A 477 -32.04 10.55 41.22
N LYS A 478 -31.36 11.27 42.14
CA LYS A 478 -30.45 12.37 41.77
C LYS A 478 -29.38 11.91 40.78
N GLN A 479 -28.86 10.68 40.94
CA GLN A 479 -27.84 10.13 40.06
C GLN A 479 -28.40 9.81 38.67
N ASP A 480 -29.60 9.26 38.59
CA ASP A 480 -30.23 8.95 37.29
C ASP A 480 -30.54 10.22 36.50
N MET A 481 -30.92 11.31 37.17
CA MET A 481 -31.09 12.62 36.52
C MET A 481 -29.79 13.12 35.90
N ILE A 482 -28.65 12.96 36.59
CA ILE A 482 -27.34 13.34 36.08
C ILE A 482 -26.96 12.47 34.88
N ASP A 483 -27.20 11.17 34.96
CA ASP A 483 -26.88 10.24 33.86
C ASP A 483 -27.73 10.54 32.61
N VAL A 484 -29.03 10.83 32.78
CA VAL A 484 -29.92 11.25 31.67
C VAL A 484 -29.47 12.58 31.06
N GLN A 485 -29.09 13.57 31.88
CA GLN A 485 -28.61 14.86 31.37
C GLN A 485 -27.32 14.70 30.56
N LYS A 486 -26.41 13.82 30.99
CA LYS A 486 -25.20 13.47 30.22
C LYS A 486 -25.58 12.82 28.89
N LEU A 487 -26.52 11.89 28.91
CA LEU A 487 -27.01 11.25 27.68
C LEU A 487 -27.61 12.26 26.70
N CYS A 488 -28.42 13.23 27.17
CA CYS A 488 -28.93 14.32 26.32
C CYS A 488 -27.79 15.11 25.66
N SER A 489 -26.73 15.41 26.43
CA SER A 489 -25.58 16.14 25.92
C SER A 489 -24.83 15.34 24.84
N TYR A 490 -24.64 14.03 25.04
CA TYR A 490 -24.02 13.18 24.02
C TYR A 490 -24.90 13.03 22.78
N ALA A 491 -26.21 12.89 22.95
CA ALA A 491 -27.15 12.83 21.83
C ALA A 491 -27.11 14.11 20.99
N ALA A 492 -27.14 15.29 21.63
CA ALA A 492 -27.07 16.57 20.94
C ALA A 492 -25.76 16.73 20.15
N VAL A 493 -24.62 16.43 20.78
CA VAL A 493 -23.29 16.51 20.15
C VAL A 493 -23.15 15.51 18.99
N SER A 494 -23.72 14.31 19.10
CA SER A 494 -23.73 13.31 18.02
C SER A 494 -24.59 13.77 16.85
N VAL A 495 -25.81 14.27 17.11
CA VAL A 495 -26.71 14.79 16.07
C VAL A 495 -26.08 15.95 15.31
N GLU A 496 -25.50 16.92 16.03
CA GLU A 496 -24.82 18.07 15.45
C GLU A 496 -23.66 17.63 14.55
N GLN A 497 -22.84 16.68 15.02
CA GLN A 497 -21.72 16.18 14.24
C GLN A 497 -22.16 15.44 12.97
N PHE A 498 -23.18 14.58 13.04
CA PHE A 498 -23.74 13.95 11.84
C PHE A 498 -24.29 15.01 10.87
N GLN A 499 -24.93 16.06 11.37
CA GLN A 499 -25.42 17.13 10.52
C GLN A 499 -24.28 17.83 9.78
N VAL A 500 -23.15 18.07 10.44
CA VAL A 500 -21.94 18.65 9.82
C VAL A 500 -21.44 17.73 8.70
N PHE A 501 -21.28 16.43 8.95
CA PHE A 501 -20.85 15.46 7.93
C PHE A 501 -21.81 15.38 6.74
N ILE A 502 -23.11 15.16 7.00
CA ILE A 502 -24.16 15.07 5.97
C ILE A 502 -24.15 16.32 5.09
N THR A 503 -24.06 17.50 5.71
CA THR A 503 -24.03 18.78 4.98
C THR A 503 -22.78 18.91 4.12
N ALA A 504 -21.63 18.43 4.58
CA ALA A 504 -20.38 18.47 3.81
C ALA A 504 -20.51 17.63 2.53
N VAL A 505 -20.95 16.37 2.64
CA VAL A 505 -21.17 15.48 1.50
C VAL A 505 -22.16 16.09 0.48
N GLU A 506 -23.27 16.65 0.98
CA GLU A 506 -24.26 17.31 0.13
C GLU A 506 -23.70 18.53 -0.61
N GLN A 507 -22.91 19.36 0.07
CA GLN A 507 -22.27 20.53 -0.53
C GLN A 507 -21.24 20.15 -1.60
N THR A 508 -20.45 19.10 -1.36
CA THR A 508 -19.50 18.57 -2.35
C THR A 508 -20.23 18.04 -3.58
N ALA A 509 -21.28 17.23 -3.39
CA ALA A 509 -22.08 16.72 -4.49
C ALA A 509 -22.77 17.84 -5.29
N GLN A 510 -23.32 18.86 -4.61
CA GLN A 510 -23.91 20.03 -5.27
C GLN A 510 -22.86 20.84 -6.05
N THR A 511 -21.64 20.97 -5.52
CA THR A 511 -20.55 21.68 -6.21
C THR A 511 -20.14 20.94 -7.47
N ARG A 512 -19.95 19.61 -7.40
CA ARG A 512 -19.69 18.76 -8.57
C ARG A 512 -20.81 18.86 -9.62
N CYS A 513 -22.07 18.82 -9.18
CA CYS A 513 -23.23 19.00 -10.03
C CYS A 513 -23.19 20.33 -10.80
N ARG A 514 -22.90 21.45 -10.12
CA ARG A 514 -22.84 22.78 -10.75
C ARG A 514 -21.73 22.89 -11.79
N VAL A 515 -20.55 22.36 -11.48
CA VAL A 515 -19.40 22.37 -12.39
C VAL A 515 -19.71 21.57 -13.66
N GLN A 516 -20.32 20.39 -13.51
CA GLN A 516 -20.56 19.48 -14.61
C GLN A 516 -21.77 19.89 -15.46
N GLU A 517 -22.78 20.52 -14.86
CA GLU A 517 -23.99 20.99 -15.56
C GLU A 517 -23.89 22.48 -15.97
N ASN A 518 -22.73 23.12 -15.82
CA ASN A 518 -22.48 24.53 -16.14
C ASN A 518 -23.51 25.51 -15.52
N GLU A 519 -23.90 25.27 -14.27
CA GLU A 519 -24.90 26.11 -13.59
C GLU A 519 -24.30 27.33 -12.88
N VAL A 520 -25.13 28.36 -12.72
CA VAL A 520 -24.79 29.53 -11.90
C VAL A 520 -24.67 29.11 -10.43
N ARG A 521 -23.66 29.66 -9.74
CA ARG A 521 -23.26 29.32 -8.36
C ARG A 521 -24.41 29.30 -7.34
N ASP A 522 -25.45 30.12 -7.54
CA ASP A 522 -26.56 30.30 -6.60
C ASP A 522 -27.87 29.61 -7.02
N ALA A 523 -27.85 28.79 -8.08
CA ALA A 523 -29.02 28.03 -8.47
C ALA A 523 -29.40 26.99 -7.39
N LYS A 524 -30.70 26.93 -7.06
CA LYS A 524 -31.26 25.92 -6.15
C LYS A 524 -31.36 24.59 -6.89
N LEU A 525 -30.49 23.64 -6.56
CA LEU A 525 -30.51 22.29 -7.12
C LEU A 525 -31.58 21.43 -6.45
N SER A 526 -32.35 20.69 -7.25
CA SER A 526 -33.24 19.65 -6.70
C SER A 526 -32.44 18.42 -6.29
N TRP A 527 -32.99 17.65 -5.34
CA TRP A 527 -32.37 16.40 -4.86
C TRP A 527 -32.06 15.44 -6.01
N GLU A 528 -32.98 15.28 -6.95
CA GLU A 528 -32.87 14.35 -8.08
C GLU A 528 -31.69 14.69 -9.01
N ARG A 529 -31.19 15.93 -8.96
CA ARG A 529 -30.05 16.39 -9.76
C ARG A 529 -28.75 16.12 -9.04
N TRP A 530 -28.57 16.69 -7.84
CA TRP A 530 -27.26 16.65 -7.17
C TRP A 530 -26.93 15.28 -6.59
N VAL A 531 -27.92 14.45 -6.23
CA VAL A 531 -27.67 13.12 -5.64
C VAL A 531 -26.85 12.21 -6.55
N LYS A 532 -26.92 12.42 -7.88
CA LYS A 532 -26.14 11.67 -8.88
C LYS A 532 -24.63 11.92 -8.80
N TRP A 533 -24.25 13.02 -8.16
CA TRP A 533 -22.88 13.51 -8.05
C TRP A 533 -22.24 13.20 -6.68
N ILE A 534 -22.94 12.46 -5.80
CA ILE A 534 -22.30 11.81 -4.65
C ILE A 534 -21.34 10.75 -5.20
N HIS A 535 -20.12 10.71 -4.68
CA HIS A 535 -19.14 9.70 -5.08
C HIS A 535 -19.66 8.31 -4.72
N ILE A 536 -19.41 7.32 -5.56
CA ILE A 536 -19.96 5.97 -5.36
C ILE A 536 -19.55 5.42 -3.99
N ASP A 537 -18.27 5.54 -3.64
CA ASP A 537 -17.72 5.04 -2.38
C ASP A 537 -18.26 5.77 -1.12
N THR A 538 -18.89 6.94 -1.29
CA THR A 538 -19.45 7.74 -0.18
C THR A 538 -20.93 7.45 0.06
N VAL A 539 -21.64 6.80 -0.88
CA VAL A 539 -23.10 6.62 -0.78
C VAL A 539 -23.48 5.83 0.46
N GLU A 540 -22.79 4.72 0.73
CA GLU A 540 -23.12 3.85 1.86
C GLU A 540 -22.90 4.54 3.20
N VAL A 541 -21.72 5.14 3.37
CA VAL A 541 -21.35 5.92 4.56
C VAL A 541 -22.32 7.09 4.79
N TYR A 542 -22.69 7.82 3.74
CA TYR A 542 -23.64 8.92 3.83
C TYR A 542 -25.01 8.46 4.31
N VAL A 543 -25.53 7.34 3.78
CA VAL A 543 -26.82 6.81 4.20
C VAL A 543 -26.76 6.22 5.61
N ASP A 544 -25.67 5.56 5.99
CA ASP A 544 -25.45 5.08 7.37
C ASP A 544 -25.40 6.25 8.37
N ALA A 545 -24.74 7.36 8.04
CA ALA A 545 -24.74 8.55 8.88
C ALA A 545 -26.15 9.11 9.14
N ILE A 546 -26.99 9.18 8.10
CA ILE A 546 -28.39 9.62 8.24
C ILE A 546 -29.19 8.61 9.08
N PHE A 547 -28.97 7.32 8.84
CA PHE A 547 -29.62 6.25 9.61
C PHE A 547 -29.26 6.35 11.10
N ARG A 548 -27.97 6.46 11.43
CA ARG A 548 -27.49 6.60 12.81
C ARG A 548 -27.98 7.90 13.45
N GLN A 549 -28.00 9.02 12.73
CA GLN A 549 -28.59 10.26 13.23
C GLN A 549 -30.09 10.09 13.56
N ALA A 550 -30.85 9.41 12.71
CA ALA A 550 -32.25 9.07 12.95
C ALA A 550 -32.40 8.15 14.18
N VAL A 551 -31.50 7.20 14.37
CA VAL A 551 -31.44 6.35 15.57
C VAL A 551 -31.23 7.20 16.83
N VAL A 552 -30.31 8.18 16.82
CA VAL A 552 -30.10 9.09 17.97
C VAL A 552 -31.38 9.87 18.28
N PHE A 553 -32.05 10.42 17.27
CA PHE A 553 -33.34 11.10 17.46
C PHE A 553 -34.42 10.19 18.05
N SER A 554 -34.52 8.94 17.58
CA SER A 554 -35.51 7.97 18.08
C SER A 554 -35.30 7.58 19.55
N LYS A 555 -34.05 7.69 20.01
CA LYS A 555 -33.59 7.35 21.37
C LYS A 555 -33.44 8.59 22.27
N PHE A 556 -33.75 9.79 21.78
CA PHE A 556 -33.49 11.04 22.50
C PHE A 556 -34.31 11.11 23.81
N PRO A 557 -33.65 11.21 24.98
CA PRO A 557 -34.34 11.30 26.26
C PRO A 557 -35.00 12.68 26.45
N SER A 558 -36.31 12.72 26.69
CA SER A 558 -37.02 13.95 27.07
C SER A 558 -38.19 13.66 28.01
N ARG A 559 -38.36 14.51 29.03
CA ARG A 559 -39.53 14.50 29.92
C ARG A 559 -40.76 15.12 29.27
N ASP A 560 -40.55 16.03 28.33
CA ASP A 560 -41.61 16.66 27.58
C ASP A 560 -42.04 15.76 26.42
N VAL A 561 -43.29 15.30 26.48
CA VAL A 561 -43.91 14.43 25.47
C VAL A 561 -43.92 15.11 24.11
N GLN A 562 -44.12 16.44 24.04
CA GLN A 562 -44.12 17.16 22.77
C GLN A 562 -42.73 17.19 22.14
N THR A 563 -41.70 17.56 22.90
CA THR A 563 -40.30 17.48 22.46
C THR A 563 -39.94 16.06 22.01
N ARG A 564 -40.36 15.03 22.77
CA ARG A 564 -40.09 13.64 22.42
C ARG A 564 -40.76 13.23 21.10
N LYS A 565 -42.01 13.63 20.92
CA LYS A 565 -42.76 13.41 19.67
C LYS A 565 -42.05 14.09 18.49
N GLN A 566 -41.61 15.33 18.64
CA GLN A 566 -40.83 16.05 17.61
C GLN A 566 -39.53 15.33 17.25
N MET A 567 -38.80 14.79 18.24
CA MET A 567 -37.59 14.00 17.96
C MET A 567 -37.92 12.70 17.21
N MET A 568 -39.01 12.01 17.56
CA MET A 568 -39.44 10.83 16.82
C MET A 568 -39.90 11.15 15.39
N GLU A 569 -40.57 12.28 15.17
CA GLU A 569 -40.92 12.76 13.82
C GLU A 569 -39.67 13.05 12.99
N ARG A 570 -38.61 13.62 13.60
CA ARG A 570 -37.30 13.78 12.94
C ARG A 570 -36.64 12.45 12.59
N ALA A 571 -36.69 11.48 13.50
CA ALA A 571 -36.19 10.13 13.21
C ALA A 571 -36.94 9.49 12.03
N LEU A 572 -38.27 9.61 12.01
CA LEU A 572 -39.08 9.10 10.90
C LEU A 572 -38.67 9.73 9.56
N MET A 573 -38.50 11.05 9.50
CA MET A 573 -38.04 11.73 8.28
C MET A 573 -36.65 11.23 7.83
N GLY A 574 -35.73 10.99 8.76
CA GLY A 574 -34.41 10.42 8.45
C GLY A 574 -34.51 9.02 7.82
N PHE A 575 -35.30 8.13 8.40
CA PHE A 575 -35.53 6.80 7.82
C PHE A 575 -36.23 6.85 6.47
N GLU A 576 -37.19 7.76 6.26
CA GLU A 576 -37.84 7.96 4.96
C GLU A 576 -36.83 8.45 3.90
N TYR A 577 -35.87 9.28 4.31
CA TYR A 577 -34.78 9.71 3.45
C TYR A 577 -33.81 8.57 3.10
N CYS A 578 -33.43 7.72 4.07
CA CYS A 578 -32.64 6.50 3.81
C CYS A 578 -33.36 5.59 2.80
N GLU A 579 -34.66 5.38 2.96
CA GLU A 579 -35.46 4.57 2.02
C GLU A 579 -35.43 5.17 0.61
N LYS A 580 -35.58 6.51 0.50
CA LYS A 580 -35.48 7.24 -0.77
C LYS A 580 -34.11 7.05 -1.43
N MET A 581 -33.03 7.18 -0.65
CA MET A 581 -31.65 6.98 -1.12
C MET A 581 -31.41 5.56 -1.61
N TRP A 582 -31.81 4.54 -0.85
CA TRP A 582 -31.62 3.15 -1.25
C TRP A 582 -32.46 2.76 -2.47
N LYS A 583 -33.70 3.25 -2.59
CA LYS A 583 -34.50 3.05 -3.82
C LYS A 583 -33.84 3.69 -5.05
N TRP A 584 -33.23 4.86 -4.88
CA TRP A 584 -32.45 5.49 -5.95
C TRP A 584 -31.20 4.67 -6.31
N ALA A 585 -30.41 4.26 -5.31
CA ALA A 585 -29.23 3.44 -5.52
C ALA A 585 -29.53 2.12 -6.24
N LYS A 586 -30.64 1.46 -5.86
CA LYS A 586 -31.15 0.25 -6.54
C LYS A 586 -31.50 0.52 -8.00
N LYS A 587 -32.19 1.63 -8.28
CA LYS A 587 -32.61 2.00 -9.64
C LYS A 587 -31.41 2.26 -10.55
N GLU A 588 -30.34 2.83 -10.02
CA GLU A 588 -29.10 3.10 -10.75
C GLU A 588 -28.18 1.87 -10.87
N ASN A 589 -28.61 0.68 -10.40
CA ASN A 589 -27.81 -0.55 -10.34
C ASN A 589 -26.45 -0.36 -9.66
N LYS A 590 -26.39 0.50 -8.63
CA LYS A 590 -25.14 0.86 -7.96
C LYS A 590 -24.74 -0.13 -6.85
N PHE A 591 -25.71 -0.76 -6.19
CA PHE A 591 -25.49 -1.59 -5.01
C PHE A 591 -26.56 -2.68 -4.86
N GLU A 592 -26.21 -3.77 -4.18
CA GLU A 592 -27.18 -4.72 -3.63
C GLU A 592 -27.74 -4.17 -2.31
N VAL A 593 -28.97 -3.63 -2.35
CA VAL A 593 -29.54 -2.87 -1.21
C VAL A 593 -30.76 -3.51 -0.57
N ASP A 594 -31.07 -4.77 -0.91
CA ASP A 594 -32.32 -5.40 -0.49
C ASP A 594 -32.42 -5.58 1.04
N GLU A 595 -31.32 -5.96 1.69
CA GLU A 595 -31.26 -6.04 3.15
C GLU A 595 -31.40 -4.66 3.81
N ASN A 596 -30.72 -3.65 3.27
CA ASN A 596 -30.80 -2.26 3.74
C ASN A 596 -32.23 -1.70 3.62
N LEU A 597 -32.90 -1.95 2.49
CA LEU A 597 -34.30 -1.56 2.28
C LEU A 597 -35.24 -2.25 3.25
N LYS A 598 -35.02 -3.55 3.51
CA LYS A 598 -35.82 -4.31 4.47
C LYS A 598 -35.67 -3.74 5.89
N LEU A 599 -34.43 -3.50 6.33
CA LEU A 599 -34.15 -2.91 7.65
C LEU A 599 -34.81 -1.55 7.81
N VAL A 600 -34.67 -0.65 6.83
CA VAL A 600 -35.29 0.67 6.87
C VAL A 600 -36.82 0.58 6.89
N ALA A 601 -37.41 -0.33 6.11
CA ALA A 601 -38.87 -0.54 6.09
C ALA A 601 -39.40 -1.00 7.46
N GLU A 602 -38.70 -1.92 8.13
CA GLU A 602 -39.05 -2.37 9.49
C GLU A 602 -38.99 -1.20 10.49
N MET A 603 -37.94 -0.38 10.42
CA MET A 603 -37.79 0.81 11.28
C MET A 603 -38.90 1.84 11.04
N LEU A 604 -39.30 2.08 9.78
CA LEU A 604 -40.40 2.99 9.45
C LEU A 604 -41.74 2.54 10.06
N VAL A 605 -42.06 1.25 9.98
CA VAL A 605 -43.27 0.69 10.59
C VAL A 605 -43.23 0.88 12.11
N LEU A 606 -42.11 0.51 12.74
CA LEU A 606 -41.93 0.60 14.18
C LEU A 606 -42.04 2.06 14.67
N MET A 607 -41.44 3.01 13.96
CA MET A 607 -41.50 4.43 14.31
C MET A 607 -42.92 5.01 14.21
N ARG A 608 -43.67 4.68 13.15
CA ARG A 608 -45.06 5.14 13.00
C ARG A 608 -45.96 4.62 14.12
N VAL A 609 -45.76 3.38 14.54
CA VAL A 609 -46.49 2.80 15.69
C VAL A 609 -46.11 3.52 16.99
N ARG A 610 -44.82 3.77 17.24
CA ARG A 610 -44.38 4.49 18.45
C ARG A 610 -44.95 5.90 18.53
N ILE A 611 -44.95 6.65 17.43
CA ILE A 611 -45.49 8.01 17.38
C ILE A 611 -46.99 8.02 17.64
N SER A 612 -47.75 7.06 17.11
CA SER A 612 -49.21 7.00 17.31
C SER A 612 -49.61 6.64 18.75
N GLN A 613 -48.74 5.94 19.47
CA GLN A 613 -48.92 5.58 20.89
C GLN A 613 -48.56 6.72 21.85
N MET A 614 -47.94 7.80 21.37
CA MET A 614 -47.65 9.01 22.15
C MET A 614 -48.85 9.95 22.14
N GLN A 615 -49.82 9.66 23.01
CA GLN A 615 -50.97 10.53 23.31
C GLN A 615 -50.76 11.29 24.61
#